data_AF-A0A3C0G7D1-F1
#
_entry.id   AF-A0A3C0G7D1-F1
#
_cell.length_a   1.000
_cell.length_b   1.000
_cell.length_c   1.000
_cell.angle_alpha   90.00
_cell.angle_beta   90.00
_cell.angle_gamma   90.00
#
_symmetry.space_group_name_H-M   'P 1'
#
loop_
_entity.id
_entity.type
_entity.pdbx_description
1 polymer ?
#
loop_
_entity_poly.entity_id
_entity_poly.type
_entity_poly.pdbx_seq_one_letter_code
_entity_poly.pdbx_strand_id
1 'polypeptide(L)'
;MNLELILIGLCCLSFSTSIFLGWKLYLFSIILIDVEDAIEESLDILNEKYGKMNEILKKPVFFDSVEVRQVIADIRECHGAILTIANKLTRNIGIESAKTEKEDG
;
A
#
# COMPACT_ATOMS: atom_id res chain seq x y z
N MET A 1 -44.60 -18.01 27.80
CA MET A 1 -44.44 -18.96 26.66
C MET A 1 -44.16 -18.27 25.32
N ASN A 2 -45.07 -17.45 24.74
CA ASN A 2 -44.79 -16.84 23.42
C ASN A 2 -43.62 -15.83 23.42
N LEU A 3 -43.45 -15.02 24.47
CA LEU A 3 -42.39 -14.02 24.55
C LEU A 3 -40.98 -14.63 24.72
N GLU A 4 -40.87 -15.75 25.44
CA GLU A 4 -39.61 -16.48 25.64
C GLU A 4 -39.14 -17.17 24.35
N LEU A 5 -40.07 -17.77 23.58
CA LEU A 5 -39.75 -18.35 22.28
C LEU A 5 -39.26 -17.30 21.28
N ILE A 6 -39.84 -16.09 21.29
CA ILE A 6 -39.38 -14.97 20.46
C ILE A 6 -37.97 -14.55 20.87
N LEU A 7 -37.68 -14.46 22.17
CA LEU A 7 -36.37 -14.07 22.67
C LEU A 7 -35.28 -15.07 22.26
N ILE A 8 -35.56 -16.37 22.41
CA ILE A 8 -34.64 -17.46 22.01
C ILE A 8 -34.39 -17.40 20.49
N GLY A 9 -35.44 -17.21 19.69
CA GLY A 9 -35.32 -17.08 18.24
C GLY A 9 -34.41 -15.92 17.85
N LEU A 10 -34.55 -14.76 18.51
CA LEU A 10 -33.73 -13.57 18.26
C LEU A 10 -32.26 -13.80 18.65
N CYS A 11 -31.99 -14.47 19.78
CA CYS A 11 -30.64 -14.86 20.16
C CYS A 11 -29.99 -15.78 19.12
N CYS A 12 -30.70 -16.82 18.68
CA CYS A 12 -30.18 -17.75 17.66
C CYS A 12 -29.90 -17.04 16.33
N LEU A 13 -30.76 -16.11 15.92
CA LEU A 13 -30.56 -15.29 14.72
C LEU A 13 -29.30 -14.43 14.85
N SER A 14 -29.13 -13.71 15.97
CA SER A 14 -27.97 -12.85 16.22
C SER A 14 -26.65 -13.63 16.30
N PHE A 15 -26.69 -14.86 16.83
CA PHE A 15 -25.53 -15.73 16.89
C PHE A 15 -25.13 -16.22 15.48
N SER A 16 -26.12 -16.60 14.68
CA SER A 16 -25.90 -17.04 13.29
C SER A 16 -25.33 -15.92 12.42
N THR A 17 -25.84 -14.70 12.56
CA THR A 17 -25.30 -13.54 11.81
C THR A 17 -23.89 -13.18 12.26
N SER A 18 -23.58 -13.31 13.54
CA SER A 18 -22.22 -13.06 14.07
C SER A 18 -21.19 -14.04 13.48
N ILE A 19 -21.52 -15.33 13.42
CA ILE A 19 -20.66 -16.35 12.80
C ILE A 19 -20.46 -16.06 11.31
N PHE A 20 -21.55 -15.74 10.60
CA PHE A 20 -21.50 -15.41 9.18
C PHE A 20 -20.62 -14.19 8.89
N LEU A 21 -20.77 -13.12 9.69
CA LEU A 21 -19.94 -11.91 9.57
C LEU A 21 -18.47 -12.22 9.90
N GLY A 22 -18.21 -13.00 10.95
CA GLY A 22 -16.86 -13.42 11.31
C GLY A 22 -16.14 -14.16 10.18
N TRP A 23 -16.83 -15.08 9.51
CA TRP A 23 -16.29 -15.78 8.34
C TRP A 23 -15.94 -14.80 7.20
N LYS A 24 -16.83 -13.86 6.91
CA LYS A 24 -16.62 -12.87 5.84
C LYS A 24 -15.46 -11.93 6.16
N LEU A 25 -15.32 -11.51 7.42
CA LEU A 25 -14.20 -10.69 7.86
C LEU A 25 -12.87 -11.42 7.74
N TYR A 26 -12.82 -12.71 8.09
CA TYR A 26 -11.62 -13.52 7.92
C TYR A 26 -11.18 -13.60 6.45
N LEU A 27 -12.12 -13.87 5.54
CA LEU A 27 -11.81 -13.90 4.10
C LEU A 27 -11.35 -12.53 3.59
N PHE A 28 -11.98 -11.45 4.06
CA PHE A 28 -11.60 -10.09 3.70
C PHE A 28 -10.20 -9.75 4.21
N SER A 29 -9.83 -10.21 5.41
CA SER A 29 -8.50 -10.00 5.98
C SER A 29 -7.40 -10.64 5.14
N ILE A 30 -7.63 -11.84 4.59
CA ILE A 30 -6.65 -12.50 3.71
C ILE A 30 -6.43 -11.68 2.44
N ILE A 31 -7.52 -11.22 1.81
CA ILE A 31 -7.44 -10.38 0.61
C ILE A 31 -6.70 -9.06 0.90
N LEU A 32 -6.89 -8.50 2.09
CA LEU A 32 -6.22 -7.27 2.50
C LEU A 32 -4.70 -7.47 2.61
N ILE A 33 -4.26 -8.59 3.21
CA ILE A 33 -2.84 -8.96 3.29
C ILE A 33 -2.24 -9.13 1.89
N ASP A 34 -2.92 -9.85 0.98
CA ASP A 34 -2.42 -10.03 -0.39
C ASP A 34 -2.26 -8.69 -1.13
N VAL A 35 -3.16 -7.74 -0.87
CA VAL A 35 -3.09 -6.37 -1.44
C VAL A 35 -1.95 -5.57 -0.81
N GLU A 36 -1.73 -5.71 0.51
CA GLU A 36 -0.62 -5.08 1.22
C GLU A 36 0.73 -5.52 0.65
N ASP A 37 0.95 -6.84 0.54
CA ASP A 37 2.16 -7.43 -0.01
C ASP A 37 2.42 -6.95 -1.46
N ALA A 38 1.39 -6.92 -2.30
CA ALA A 38 1.51 -6.43 -3.67
C ALA A 38 1.85 -4.93 -3.75
N ILE A 39 1.37 -4.13 -2.79
CA ILE A 39 1.73 -2.71 -2.68
C ILE A 39 3.18 -2.56 -2.23
N GLU A 40 3.64 -3.37 -1.26
CA GLU A 40 5.03 -3.35 -0.77
C GLU A 40 6.01 -3.71 -1.90
N GLU A 41 5.78 -4.81 -2.63
CA GLU A 41 6.60 -5.18 -3.79
C GLU A 41 6.64 -4.06 -4.85
N SER A 42 5.48 -3.43 -5.10
CA SER A 42 5.39 -2.31 -6.04
C SER A 42 6.21 -1.11 -5.57
N LEU A 43 6.18 -0.79 -4.28
CA LEU A 43 6.96 0.31 -3.70
C LEU A 43 8.46 0.03 -3.73
N ASP A 44 8.88 -1.21 -3.50
CA ASP A 44 10.29 -1.62 -3.59
C ASP A 44 10.84 -1.46 -5.01
N ILE A 45 10.11 -1.96 -6.01
CA ILE A 45 10.46 -1.77 -7.43
C ILE A 45 10.53 -0.28 -7.75
N LEU A 46 9.56 0.49 -7.28
CA LEU A 46 9.50 1.94 -7.52
C LEU A 46 10.70 2.66 -6.93
N ASN A 47 11.10 2.31 -5.71
CA ASN A 47 12.25 2.89 -5.03
C ASN A 47 13.58 2.52 -5.73
N GLU A 48 13.70 1.27 -6.22
CA GLU A 48 14.86 0.85 -7.00
C GLU A 48 14.98 1.64 -8.32
N LYS A 49 13.86 1.80 -9.05
CA LYS A 49 13.82 2.56 -10.30
C LYS A 49 14.05 4.04 -10.06
N TYR A 50 13.51 4.59 -8.97
CA TYR A 50 13.78 5.96 -8.52
C TYR A 50 15.27 6.19 -8.33
N GLY A 51 15.95 5.31 -7.59
CA GLY A 51 17.41 5.38 -7.39
C GLY A 51 18.19 5.37 -8.71
N LYS A 52 17.89 4.42 -9.60
CA LYS A 52 18.53 4.32 -10.92
C LYS A 52 18.31 5.56 -11.77
N MET A 53 17.10 6.11 -11.77
CA MET A 53 16.76 7.28 -12.56
C MET A 53 17.45 8.55 -12.04
N ASN A 54 17.52 8.71 -10.72
CA ASN A 54 18.28 9.79 -10.09
C ASN A 54 19.78 9.72 -10.45
N GLU A 55 20.38 8.54 -10.46
CA GLU A 55 21.77 8.35 -10.90
C GLU A 55 21.99 8.69 -12.39
N ILE A 56 21.02 8.39 -13.26
CA ILE A 56 21.08 8.77 -14.67
C ILE A 56 20.98 10.29 -14.83
N LEU A 57 20.06 10.93 -14.12
CA LEU A 57 19.83 12.38 -14.17
C LEU A 57 21.02 13.21 -13.64
N LYS A 58 21.87 12.63 -12.78
CA LYS A 58 23.11 13.26 -12.31
C LYS A 58 24.22 13.28 -13.36
N LYS A 59 24.16 12.41 -14.38
CA LYS A 59 25.18 12.37 -15.44
C LYS A 59 25.02 13.59 -16.35
N PRO A 60 26.11 14.30 -16.69
CA PRO A 60 26.04 15.40 -17.64
C PRO A 60 25.67 14.84 -19.01
N VAL A 61 24.47 15.17 -19.47
CA VAL A 61 24.00 14.86 -20.84
C VAL A 61 24.36 16.06 -21.72
N PHE A 62 24.90 15.84 -22.92
CA PHE A 62 25.08 16.92 -23.88
C PHE A 62 23.70 17.39 -24.35
N PHE A 63 23.29 18.56 -23.88
CA PHE A 63 21.95 19.13 -24.09
C PHE A 63 21.83 19.91 -25.42
N ASP A 64 22.38 19.36 -26.50
CA ASP A 64 22.42 20.08 -27.78
C ASP A 64 21.04 20.19 -28.45
N SER A 65 20.06 19.40 -28.00
CA SER A 65 18.69 19.38 -28.51
C SER A 65 17.68 19.82 -27.44
N VAL A 66 16.68 20.61 -27.86
CA VAL A 66 15.56 21.05 -27.00
C VAL A 66 14.71 19.85 -26.57
N GLU A 67 14.54 18.88 -27.47
CA GLU A 67 13.80 17.64 -27.28
C GLU A 67 14.39 16.80 -26.15
N VAL A 68 15.73 16.68 -26.08
CA VAL A 68 16.43 15.97 -25.00
C VAL A 68 16.17 16.65 -23.64
N ARG A 69 16.16 17.99 -23.59
CA ARG A 69 15.86 18.73 -22.35
C ARG A 69 14.40 18.53 -21.91
N GLN A 70 13.47 18.50 -22.86
CA GLN A 70 12.06 18.28 -22.58
C GLN A 70 11.80 16.88 -22.01
N VAL A 71 12.38 15.84 -22.61
CA VAL A 71 12.28 14.46 -22.10
C VAL A 71 12.85 14.35 -20.68
N ILE A 72 13.97 15.01 -20.39
CA ILE A 72 14.54 15.03 -19.03
C ILE A 72 13.61 15.73 -18.03
N ALA A 73 12.93 16.79 -18.44
CA ALA A 73 11.94 17.49 -17.61
C ALA A 73 10.73 16.58 -17.33
N ASP A 74 10.18 15.94 -18.35
CA ASP A 74 9.02 15.02 -18.22
C ASP A 74 9.37 13.84 -17.30
N ILE A 75 10.59 13.31 -17.40
CA ILE A 75 11.11 12.26 -16.51
C ILE A 75 11.16 12.75 -15.05
N ARG A 76 11.63 13.98 -14.80
CA ARG A 76 11.66 14.56 -13.46
C ARG A 76 10.27 14.79 -12.88
N GLU A 77 9.30 15.15 -13.72
CA GLU A 77 7.92 15.35 -13.29
C GLU A 77 7.25 14.02 -12.93
N CYS A 78 7.38 13.00 -13.79
CA CYS A 78 6.93 11.63 -13.51
C CYS A 78 7.52 11.10 -12.19
N HIS A 79 8.80 11.36 -11.97
CA HIS A 79 9.51 11.01 -10.74
C HIS A 79 8.93 11.68 -9.50
N GLY A 80 8.59 12.98 -9.57
CA GLY A 80 7.95 13.70 -8.47
C GLY A 80 6.54 13.19 -8.16
N ALA A 81 5.76 12.83 -9.19
CA ALA A 81 4.43 12.25 -9.02
C ALA A 81 4.51 10.89 -8.31
N ILE A 82 5.45 10.04 -8.73
CA ILE A 82 5.76 8.75 -8.10
C ILE A 82 6.09 8.90 -6.62
N LEU A 83 7.00 9.82 -6.26
CA LEU A 83 7.40 10.07 -4.88
C LEU A 83 6.21 10.56 -4.03
N THR A 84 5.34 11.37 -4.62
CA THR A 84 4.12 11.86 -3.96
C THR A 84 3.15 10.71 -3.65
N ILE A 85 2.98 9.78 -4.58
CA ILE A 85 2.13 8.59 -4.39
C ILE A 85 2.71 7.70 -3.30
N ALA A 86 4.01 7.39 -3.36
CA ALA A 86 4.69 6.58 -2.35
C ALA A 86 4.53 7.18 -0.93
N ASN A 87 4.81 8.47 -0.77
CA ASN A 87 4.65 9.16 0.52
C ASN A 87 3.20 9.14 1.04
N LYS A 88 2.21 9.25 0.13
CA LYS A 88 0.79 9.17 0.51
C LYS A 88 0.40 7.76 0.95
N LEU A 89 0.88 6.73 0.24
CA LEU A 89 0.66 5.33 0.58
C LEU A 89 1.31 5.01 1.93
N THR A 90 2.60 5.27 2.11
CA THR A 90 3.32 5.00 3.36
C THR A 90 2.71 5.72 4.57
N ARG A 91 2.34 7.00 4.43
CA ARG A 91 1.72 7.77 5.53
C ARG A 91 0.33 7.25 5.91
N ASN A 92 -0.46 6.80 4.94
CA ASN A 92 -1.82 6.33 5.18
C ASN A 92 -1.87 4.85 5.59
N ILE A 93 -0.93 4.04 5.12
CA ILE A 93 -0.81 2.62 5.46
C ILE A 93 -0.22 2.45 6.87
N GLY A 94 0.49 3.47 7.39
CA GLY A 94 0.93 3.45 8.78
C GLY A 94 1.82 2.24 9.03
N ILE A 95 2.94 2.18 8.31
CA ILE A 95 3.96 1.15 8.52
C ILE A 95 4.46 1.25 9.97
N GLU A 96 3.99 0.33 10.80
CA GLU A 96 4.49 0.05 12.15
C GLU A 96 5.78 -0.80 12.11
N SER A 97 6.48 -0.87 10.98
CA SER A 97 7.68 -1.71 10.78
C SER A 97 9.02 -0.96 10.77
N ALA A 98 9.09 0.26 11.32
CA ALA A 98 10.36 0.98 11.45
C ALA A 98 10.88 0.97 12.90
N LYS A 99 11.14 -0.21 13.49
CA LYS A 99 11.99 -0.35 14.71
C LYS A 99 12.37 -1.80 15.08
N THR A 100 12.79 -2.63 14.13
CA THR A 100 13.53 -3.86 14.47
C THR A 100 14.70 -4.04 13.52
N GLU A 101 15.73 -3.21 13.67
CA GLU A 101 17.11 -3.50 13.24
C GLU A 101 17.96 -2.27 13.56
N LYS A 102 18.31 -2.06 14.84
CA LYS A 102 19.57 -1.45 15.33
C LYS A 102 19.66 -1.66 16.85
N GLU A 103 19.87 -2.89 17.28
CA GLU A 103 20.46 -3.22 18.59
C GLU A 103 20.78 -4.73 18.58
N ASP A 104 21.94 -5.10 18.02
CA ASP A 104 22.83 -6.09 18.64
C ASP A 104 24.18 -6.10 17.90
N GLY A 105 25.28 -5.87 18.63
CA GLY A 105 26.67 -6.00 18.17
C GLY A 105 27.50 -4.72 18.16
#